data_AF-W7W389-F1
#
_entry.id   AF-W7W389-F1
#
_cell.length_a   1.000
_cell.length_b   1.000
_cell.length_c   1.000
_cell.angle_alpha   90.00
_cell.angle_beta   90.00
_cell.angle_gamma   90.00
#
_symmetry.space_group_name_H-M   'P 1'
#
loop_
_entity.id
_entity.type
_entity.pdbx_description
1 polymer ?
#
loop_
_entity_poly.entity_id
_entity_poly.type
_entity_poly.pdbx_seq_one_letter_code
_entity_poly.pdbx_strand_id
1 'polypeptide(L)'
;MLHRADAPYVTGRSEVLLKLKPLQDGEAVVVGHVAGKGRFVGQLGALRVRTPQGREFALGTGFSDAQRASPPPQGTVVTYTYRGTTARGLPRFASFLRVAGP
;
A
#
# COMPACT_ATOMS: atom_id res chain seq x y z
N MET A 1 -21.55 4.09 -2.42
CA MET A 1 -21.93 2.66 -2.45
C MET A 1 -22.75 2.45 -3.70
N LEU A 2 -22.59 1.33 -4.40
CA LEU A 2 -23.41 0.97 -5.55
C LEU A 2 -24.11 -0.35 -5.19
N HIS A 3 -25.42 -0.33 -5.09
CA HIS A 3 -26.23 -1.50 -4.77
C HIS A 3 -27.16 -1.78 -5.94
N ARG A 4 -27.14 -3.01 -6.46
CA ARG A 4 -28.00 -3.41 -7.57
C ARG A 4 -29.46 -3.43 -7.09
N ALA A 5 -30.34 -2.73 -7.80
CA ALA A 5 -31.69 -2.43 -7.33
C ALA A 5 -32.58 -3.67 -7.16
N ASP A 6 -32.42 -4.68 -8.02
CA ASP A 6 -33.18 -5.92 -8.07
C ASP A 6 -32.50 -7.10 -7.33
N ALA A 7 -31.41 -6.86 -6.60
CA ALA A 7 -30.66 -7.92 -5.96
C ALA A 7 -31.30 -8.41 -4.65
N PRO A 8 -31.45 -9.74 -4.44
CA PRO A 8 -31.78 -10.29 -3.13
C PRO A 8 -30.60 -10.11 -2.15
N TYR A 9 -30.87 -10.23 -0.86
CA TYR A 9 -29.81 -10.21 0.15
C TYR A 9 -28.89 -11.44 0.02
N VAL A 10 -27.58 -11.20 -0.04
CA VAL A 10 -26.55 -12.25 -0.13
C VAL A 10 -25.46 -11.99 0.91
N THR A 11 -25.02 -13.03 1.61
CA THR A 11 -23.91 -12.95 2.55
C THR A 11 -22.55 -13.07 1.84
N GLY A 12 -21.52 -12.42 2.38
CA GLY A 12 -20.16 -12.49 1.82
C GLY A 12 -19.84 -11.42 0.77
N ARG A 13 -18.79 -11.65 -0.03
CA ARG A 13 -18.40 -10.74 -1.13
C ARG A 13 -19.23 -11.08 -2.36
N SER A 14 -19.91 -10.10 -2.92
CA SER A 14 -20.73 -10.26 -4.11
C SER A 14 -20.66 -9.02 -5.01
N GLU A 15 -21.02 -9.19 -6.27
CA GLU A 15 -21.04 -8.09 -7.24
C GLU A 15 -22.27 -7.18 -7.08
N VAL A 16 -23.26 -7.58 -6.28
CA VAL A 16 -24.49 -6.82 -6.09
C VAL A 16 -24.32 -5.61 -5.17
N LEU A 17 -23.24 -5.54 -4.38
CA LEU A 17 -22.94 -4.44 -3.48
C LEU A 17 -21.46 -4.02 -3.56
N LEU A 18 -21.19 -2.93 -4.28
CA LEU A 18 -19.84 -2.45 -4.53
C LEU A 18 -19.48 -1.20 -3.70
N LYS A 19 -18.21 -1.14 -3.29
CA LYS A 19 -17.60 0.01 -2.62
C LYS A 19 -16.73 0.78 -3.61
N LEU A 20 -17.24 1.88 -4.14
CA LEU A 20 -16.42 2.83 -4.89
C LEU A 20 -15.76 3.82 -3.93
N LYS A 21 -14.43 3.90 -4.01
CA LYS A 21 -13.61 4.84 -3.23
C LYS A 21 -12.51 5.42 -4.13
N PRO A 22 -12.25 6.73 -4.08
CA PRO A 22 -11.09 7.32 -4.73
C PRO A 22 -9.80 6.61 -4.31
N LEU A 23 -8.85 6.51 -5.25
CA LEU A 23 -7.50 6.03 -5.03
C LEU A 23 -6.54 7.15 -5.42
N GLN A 24 -5.58 7.42 -4.56
CA GLN A 24 -4.58 8.47 -4.76
C GLN A 24 -3.21 7.84 -4.82
N ASP A 25 -2.34 8.45 -5.61
CA ASP A 25 -0.95 8.04 -5.71
C ASP A 25 -0.05 9.06 -5.01
N GLY A 26 1.08 8.58 -4.52
CA GLY A 26 2.10 9.41 -3.90
C GLY A 26 3.47 8.77 -4.04
N GLU A 27 4.50 9.58 -3.87
CA GLU A 27 5.89 9.12 -3.92
C GLU A 27 6.55 9.27 -2.55
N ALA A 28 7.51 8.39 -2.29
CA ALA A 28 8.34 8.44 -1.11
C ALA A 28 9.70 7.76 -1.38
N VAL A 29 10.73 8.24 -0.68
CA VAL A 29 12.07 7.65 -0.74
C VAL A 29 12.18 6.52 0.28
N VAL A 30 12.74 5.39 -0.12
CA VAL A 30 13.06 4.29 0.81
C VAL A 30 14.18 4.75 1.74
N VAL A 31 13.92 4.75 3.04
CA VAL A 31 14.90 5.11 4.08
C VAL A 31 15.33 3.91 4.93
N GLY A 32 14.74 2.73 4.70
CA GLY A 32 15.18 1.48 5.32
C GLY A 32 14.22 0.31 5.08
N HIS A 33 14.61 -0.85 5.58
CA HIS A 33 13.83 -2.10 5.50
C HIS A 33 13.41 -2.56 6.89
N VAL A 34 12.20 -3.10 6.98
CA VAL A 34 11.66 -3.73 8.18
C VAL A 34 11.58 -5.24 7.92
N ALA A 35 12.23 -6.04 8.77
CA ALA A 35 12.23 -7.49 8.67
C ALA A 35 10.82 -8.08 8.76
N GLY A 36 10.53 -9.06 7.90
CA GLY A 36 9.27 -9.79 7.92
C GLY A 36 9.15 -10.73 9.12
N LYS A 37 7.91 -11.07 9.46
CA LYS A 37 7.54 -12.02 10.53
C LYS A 37 6.62 -13.10 9.95
N GLY A 38 6.49 -14.23 10.64
CA GLY A 38 5.66 -15.35 10.20
C GLY A 38 6.11 -15.88 8.84
N ARG A 39 5.20 -15.89 7.85
CA ARG A 39 5.51 -16.36 6.48
C ARG A 39 6.63 -15.59 5.77
N PHE A 40 6.97 -14.39 6.24
CA PHE A 40 7.98 -13.52 5.62
C PHE A 40 9.29 -13.43 6.42
N VAL A 41 9.57 -14.38 7.32
CA VAL A 41 10.87 -14.45 8.00
C VAL A 41 12.00 -14.58 6.96
N GLY A 42 13.08 -13.82 7.15
CA GLY A 42 14.20 -13.76 6.19
C GLY A 42 13.93 -12.92 4.94
N GLN A 43 12.76 -12.28 4.83
CA GLN A 43 12.37 -11.44 3.69
C GLN A 43 11.88 -10.06 4.16
N LEU A 44 11.61 -9.17 3.21
CA LEU A 44 11.01 -7.87 3.49
C LEU A 44 9.62 -8.03 4.13
N GLY A 45 9.45 -7.43 5.32
CA GLY A 45 8.14 -7.18 5.91
C GLY A 45 7.51 -5.91 5.35
N ALA A 46 8.24 -4.80 5.43
CA ALA A 46 7.84 -3.48 4.95
C ALA A 46 9.04 -2.61 4.57
N LEU A 47 8.84 -1.65 3.68
CA LEU A 47 9.76 -0.52 3.49
C LEU A 47 9.46 0.56 4.52
N ARG A 48 10.48 1.11 5.18
CA ARG A 48 10.35 2.41 5.83
C ARG A 48 10.59 3.48 4.76
N VAL A 49 9.61 4.34 4.53
CA VAL A 49 9.67 5.35 3.48
C VAL A 49 9.45 6.75 4.04
N ARG A 50 10.00 7.77 3.38
CA ARG A 50 9.86 9.18 3.72
C ARG A 50 9.24 9.95 2.55
N THR A 51 8.13 10.65 2.79
CA THR A 51 7.48 11.49 1.77
C THR A 51 8.28 12.78 1.53
N PRO A 52 8.01 13.52 0.43
CA PRO A 52 8.61 14.83 0.18
C PRO A 52 8.38 15.85 1.32
N GLN A 53 7.30 15.70 2.07
CA GLN A 53 6.96 16.53 3.24
C GLN A 53 7.67 16.07 4.52
N GLY A 54 8.65 15.16 4.43
CA GLY A 54 9.44 14.68 5.56
C GLY A 54 8.74 13.67 6.46
N ARG A 55 7.54 13.20 6.09
CA ARG A 55 6.76 12.25 6.90
C ARG A 55 7.27 10.83 6.67
N GLU A 56 7.50 10.08 7.75
CA GLU A 56 7.88 8.68 7.66
C GLU A 56 6.74 7.72 8.01
N PHE A 57 6.64 6.63 7.26
CA PHE A 57 5.73 5.53 7.55
C PHE A 57 6.25 4.20 6.99
N ALA A 58 5.64 3.10 7.44
CA ALA A 58 5.94 1.77 6.94
C ALA A 58 4.96 1.39 5.81
N LEU A 59 5.51 0.97 4.67
CA LEU A 59 4.79 0.46 3.51
C LEU A 59 4.96 -1.06 3.44
N GLY A 60 3.95 -1.82 3.86
CA GLY A 60 4.05 -3.28 4.08
C GLY A 60 3.28 -4.17 3.11
N THR A 61 2.42 -3.59 2.27
CA THR A 61 1.54 -4.31 1.33
C THR A 61 1.81 -3.87 -0.11
N GLY A 62 1.38 -4.67 -1.08
CA GLY A 62 1.56 -4.39 -2.51
C GLY A 62 2.82 -5.01 -3.14
N PHE A 63 3.66 -5.68 -2.36
CA PHE A 63 4.84 -6.39 -2.87
C PHE A 63 4.50 -7.81 -3.34
N SER A 64 5.07 -8.19 -4.49
CA SER A 64 5.19 -9.60 -4.87
C SER A 64 6.23 -10.33 -4.00
N ASP A 65 6.19 -11.66 -3.98
CA ASP A 65 7.18 -12.45 -3.22
C ASP A 65 8.61 -12.22 -3.76
N ALA A 66 8.78 -12.04 -5.06
CA ALA A 66 10.06 -11.67 -5.67
C ALA A 66 10.57 -10.31 -5.16
N GLN A 67 9.69 -9.31 -5.03
CA GLN A 67 10.03 -8.01 -4.45
C GLN A 67 10.31 -8.08 -2.95
N ARG A 68 9.81 -9.10 -2.25
CA ARG A 68 10.16 -9.31 -0.83
C ARG A 68 11.51 -9.96 -0.65
N ALA A 69 11.88 -10.85 -1.57
CA ALA A 69 13.21 -11.47 -1.62
C ALA A 69 14.28 -10.46 -2.06
N SER A 70 13.97 -9.57 -3.00
CA SER A 70 14.84 -8.51 -3.48
C SER A 70 14.13 -7.14 -3.39
N PRO A 71 14.13 -6.51 -2.20
CA PRO A 71 13.40 -5.26 -1.99
C PRO A 71 14.08 -4.06 -2.65
N PRO A 72 13.31 -3.01 -3.01
CA PRO A 72 13.88 -1.75 -3.48
C PRO A 72 14.93 -1.21 -2.49
N PRO A 73 16.16 -0.87 -2.93
CA PRO A 73 17.21 -0.43 -2.02
C PRO A 73 16.92 0.94 -1.42
N GLN A 74 17.60 1.26 -0.32
CA GLN A 74 17.54 2.59 0.29
C GLN A 74 17.95 3.67 -0.72
N GLY A 75 17.27 4.82 -0.69
CA GLY A 75 17.44 5.92 -1.66
C GLY A 75 16.53 5.82 -2.88
N THR A 76 15.93 4.65 -3.14
CA THR A 76 14.99 4.47 -4.26
C THR A 76 13.71 5.26 -4.03
N VAL A 77 13.21 5.96 -5.05
CA VAL A 77 11.87 6.55 -5.04
C VAL A 77 10.86 5.48 -5.44
N VAL A 78 9.79 5.33 -4.65
CA VAL A 78 8.70 4.40 -4.94
C VAL A 78 7.38 5.14 -5.01
N THR A 79 6.52 4.71 -5.93
CA THR A 79 5.12 5.12 -5.97
C THR A 79 4.30 4.16 -5.11
N TYR A 80 3.42 4.71 -4.29
CA TYR A 80 2.44 3.97 -3.51
C TYR A 80 1.03 4.54 -3.75
N THR A 81 0.02 3.68 -3.63
CA THR A 81 -1.38 4.10 -3.68
C THR A 81 -1.96 4.14 -2.27
N TYR A 82 -2.92 5.03 -2.02
CA TYR A 82 -3.54 5.21 -0.70
C TYR A 82 -4.96 5.79 -0.83
N ARG A 83 -5.72 5.81 0.28
CA ARG A 83 -7.10 6.33 0.31
C ARG A 83 -7.29 7.31 1.47
N GLY A 84 -7.00 8.57 1.21
CA GLY A 84 -7.02 9.66 2.19
C GLY A 84 -5.90 9.58 3.22
N THR A 85 -5.85 10.54 4.14
CA THR A 85 -4.82 10.66 5.17
C THR A 85 -5.37 10.48 6.58
N THR A 86 -4.51 10.16 7.53
CA THR A 86 -4.82 10.24 8.96
C THR A 86 -4.88 11.70 9.41
N ALA A 87 -5.35 11.96 10.64
CA ALA A 87 -5.32 13.29 11.23
C ALA A 87 -3.89 13.89 11.31
N ARG A 88 -2.86 13.02 11.33
CA ARG A 88 -1.45 13.43 11.29
C ARG A 88 -0.90 13.50 9.86
N GLY A 89 -1.75 13.48 8.84
CA GLY A 89 -1.32 13.60 7.44
C GLY A 89 -0.63 12.36 6.85
N LEU A 90 -0.63 11.21 7.54
CA LEU A 90 -0.04 9.98 6.98
C LEU A 90 -1.01 9.28 6.02
N PRO A 91 -0.55 8.75 4.88
CA PRO A 91 -1.38 7.99 3.95
C PRO A 91 -2.09 6.80 4.62
N ARG A 92 -3.39 6.64 4.38
CA ARG A 92 -4.18 5.50 4.88
C ARG A 92 -4.26 4.39 3.85
N PHE A 93 -4.18 3.15 4.32
CA PHE A 93 -4.27 1.95 3.47
C PHE A 93 -3.24 1.96 2.33
N ALA A 94 -2.05 2.50 2.63
CA ALA A 94 -0.99 2.65 1.65
C ALA A 94 -0.47 1.29 1.18
N SER A 95 -0.33 1.11 -0.13
CA SER A 95 0.24 -0.10 -0.74
C SER A 95 1.23 0.26 -1.82
N PHE A 96 2.36 -0.45 -1.85
CA PHE A 96 3.37 -0.31 -2.88
C PHE A 96 2.75 -0.54 -4.26
N LEU A 97 3.09 0.33 -5.20
CA LEU A 97 2.66 0.22 -6.60
C LEU A 97 3.84 -0.20 -7.47
N ARG A 98 4.92 0.60 -7.46
CA ARG A 98 6.10 0.37 -8.29
C ARG A 98 7.29 1.20 -7.81
N VAL A 99 8.49 0.84 -8.26
CA VAL A 99 9.63 1.75 -8.27
C VAL A 99 9.34 2.87 -9.27
N ALA A 100 9.59 4.13 -8.88
CA ALA A 100 9.44 5.25 -9.80
C ALA A 100 10.50 5.12 -10.90
N GLY A 101 10.09 5.25 -12.16
CA GLY A 101 11.04 5.35 -13.27
C GLY A 101 11.80 6.67 -13.24
N PRO A 102 12.89 6.80 -14.01
CA PRO A 102 13.50 8.09 -14.30
C PRO A 102 12.50 9.03 -15.00
#